data_AF-A0AB73FY02-F1
#
_entry.id   AF-A0AB73FY02-F1
#
_cell.length_a   1.000
_cell.length_b   1.000
_cell.length_c   1.000
_cell.angle_alpha   90.00
_cell.angle_beta   90.00
_cell.angle_gamma   90.00
#
_symmetry.space_group_name_H-M   'P 1'
#
loop_
_entity.id
_entity.type
_entity.pdbx_description
1 polymer ?
#
loop_
_entity_poly.entity_id
_entity_poly.type
_entity_poly.pdbx_seq_one_letter_code
_entity_poly.pdbx_strand_id
1 'polypeptide(L)'
;MMNDAKVTPFDGVRTGCDAGLRLLALGQDWRREWHALIGRRIERDCDATQRLQEALADTSDWSTFGEAVQRMLRDYVIASVEIWRDAGDACLRAQYESATAWRKWLREYQTGWLDKYQTDWLPDLSRLAVVNEAGMPWRDWMEALEQGMTAAIRQDGAAAVPEPARRRAGVHAAQESVPAK
;
A
#
# COMPACT_ATOMS: atom_id res chain seq x y z
N MET A 1 0.73 17.72 -51.06
CA MET A 1 -0.58 18.15 -50.52
C MET A 1 -0.96 17.09 -49.49
N MET A 2 -0.83 17.41 -48.20
CA MET A 2 -1.00 16.47 -47.09
C MET A 2 -2.50 16.29 -46.84
N ASN A 3 -2.99 15.04 -46.78
CA ASN A 3 -4.38 14.74 -46.44
C ASN A 3 -4.58 14.92 -44.94
N ASP A 4 -5.17 16.03 -44.52
CA ASP A 4 -5.67 16.20 -43.16
C ASP A 4 -6.88 15.29 -42.97
N ALA A 5 -6.66 14.11 -42.41
CA ALA A 5 -7.71 13.22 -41.97
C ALA A 5 -8.53 13.94 -40.88
N LYS A 6 -9.79 14.27 -41.21
CA LYS A 6 -10.71 14.95 -40.30
C LYS A 6 -11.08 14.00 -39.17
N VAL A 7 -10.42 14.14 -38.02
CA VAL A 7 -10.83 13.47 -36.77
C VAL A 7 -12.21 14.03 -36.38
N THR A 8 -13.19 13.14 -36.22
CA THR A 8 -14.60 13.48 -36.01
C THR A 8 -14.90 13.75 -34.52
N PRO A 9 -15.89 14.58 -34.15
CA PRO A 9 -16.29 14.81 -32.75
C PRO A 9 -16.61 13.52 -31.97
N PHE A 10 -17.06 12.50 -32.68
CA PHE A 10 -17.31 11.16 -32.17
C PHE A 10 -16.05 10.46 -31.64
N ASP A 11 -14.88 10.75 -32.22
CA ASP A 11 -13.61 10.11 -31.85
C ASP A 11 -13.13 10.55 -30.46
N GLY A 12 -13.34 11.83 -30.10
CA GLY A 12 -12.99 12.35 -28.77
C GLY A 12 -13.83 11.73 -27.65
N VAL A 13 -15.15 11.64 -27.86
CA VAL A 13 -16.08 10.97 -26.92
C VAL A 13 -15.71 9.50 -26.77
N ARG A 14 -15.43 8.81 -27.89
CA ARG A 14 -15.00 7.40 -27.88
C ARG A 14 -13.72 7.19 -27.08
N THR A 15 -12.77 8.11 -27.21
CA THR A 15 -11.46 8.05 -26.51
C THR A 15 -11.61 8.29 -25.01
N GLY A 16 -12.49 9.22 -24.61
CA GLY A 16 -12.86 9.42 -23.21
C GLY A 16 -13.54 8.20 -22.60
N CYS A 17 -14.48 7.59 -23.31
CA CYS A 17 -15.13 6.35 -22.86
C CYS A 17 -14.13 5.18 -22.74
N ASP A 18 -13.20 5.03 -23.68
CA ASP A 18 -12.14 4.00 -23.62
C ASP A 18 -11.22 4.19 -22.41
N ALA A 19 -10.83 5.43 -22.11
CA ALA A 19 -10.05 5.75 -20.91
C ALA A 19 -10.83 5.43 -19.62
N GLY A 20 -12.10 5.81 -19.55
CA GLY A 20 -12.96 5.50 -18.40
C GLY A 20 -13.14 3.99 -18.17
N LEU A 21 -13.33 3.21 -19.24
CA LEU A 21 -13.44 1.76 -19.17
C LEU A 21 -12.12 1.11 -18.72
N ARG A 22 -10.96 1.61 -19.18
CA ARG A 22 -9.65 1.14 -18.72
C ARG A 22 -9.42 1.41 -17.24
N LEU A 23 -9.77 2.60 -16.76
CA LEU A 23 -9.65 2.95 -15.34
C LEU A 23 -10.60 2.10 -14.48
N LEU A 24 -11.81 1.81 -14.97
CA LEU A 24 -12.73 0.92 -14.28
C LEU A 24 -12.18 -0.50 -14.20
N ALA A 25 -11.62 -1.03 -15.29
CA ALA A 25 -10.98 -2.34 -15.33
C ALA A 25 -9.80 -2.42 -14.34
N LEU A 26 -8.92 -1.41 -14.34
CA LEU A 26 -7.83 -1.27 -13.38
C LEU A 26 -8.35 -1.31 -11.92
N GLY A 27 -9.44 -0.58 -11.66
CA GLY A 27 -10.11 -0.60 -10.36
C GLY A 27 -10.67 -1.97 -9.98
N GLN A 28 -11.18 -2.77 -10.94
CA GLN A 28 -11.63 -4.14 -10.68
C GLN A 28 -10.47 -5.04 -10.28
N ASP A 29 -9.38 -4.99 -11.03
CA ASP A 29 -8.21 -5.84 -10.80
C ASP A 29 -7.55 -5.49 -9.47
N TRP A 30 -7.45 -4.19 -9.16
CA TRP A 30 -7.01 -3.72 -7.86
C TRP A 30 -7.86 -4.26 -6.70
N ARG A 31 -9.19 -4.26 -6.85
CA ARG A 31 -10.09 -4.82 -5.82
C ARG A 31 -9.89 -6.32 -5.64
N ARG A 32 -9.68 -7.07 -6.72
CA ARG A 32 -9.42 -8.51 -6.67
C ARG A 32 -8.12 -8.81 -5.94
N GLU A 33 -7.06 -8.06 -6.26
CA GLU A 33 -5.75 -8.21 -5.59
C GLU A 33 -5.83 -7.87 -4.10
N TRP A 34 -6.56 -6.81 -3.73
CA TRP A 34 -6.81 -6.50 -2.32
C TRP A 34 -7.57 -7.61 -1.59
N HIS A 35 -8.59 -8.19 -2.21
CA HIS A 35 -9.32 -9.30 -1.60
C HIS A 35 -8.42 -10.52 -1.41
N ALA A 36 -7.51 -10.80 -2.35
CA ALA A 36 -6.53 -11.87 -2.21
C ALA A 36 -5.55 -11.62 -1.05
N LEU A 37 -5.09 -10.38 -0.88
CA LEU A 37 -4.25 -9.98 0.26
C LEU A 37 -4.96 -10.14 1.60
N ILE A 38 -6.22 -9.72 1.70
CA ILE A 38 -7.05 -9.91 2.90
C ILE A 38 -7.24 -11.40 3.17
N GLY A 39 -7.49 -12.20 2.14
CA GLY A 39 -7.63 -13.66 2.26
C GLY A 39 -6.39 -14.31 2.88
N ARG A 40 -5.20 -14.02 2.33
CA ARG A 40 -3.93 -14.54 2.88
C ARG A 40 -3.67 -14.10 4.32
N ARG A 41 -4.05 -12.87 4.68
CA ARG A 41 -3.95 -12.39 6.06
C ARG A 41 -4.82 -13.21 7.01
N ILE A 42 -6.08 -13.45 6.63
CA ILE A 42 -7.02 -14.25 7.43
C ILE A 42 -6.49 -15.67 7.58
N GLU A 43 -6.02 -16.28 6.49
CA GLU A 43 -5.45 -17.63 6.49
C GLU A 43 -4.25 -17.75 7.45
N ARG A 44 -3.31 -16.81 7.39
CA ARG A 44 -2.18 -16.72 8.34
C ARG A 44 -2.65 -16.59 9.80
N ASP A 45 -3.64 -15.74 10.06
CA ASP A 45 -4.15 -15.50 11.42
C ASP A 45 -4.85 -16.76 11.97
N CYS A 46 -5.60 -17.47 11.12
CA CYS A 46 -6.22 -18.75 11.46
C CYS A 46 -5.19 -19.84 11.71
N ASP A 47 -4.20 -20.00 10.83
CA ASP A 47 -3.11 -20.99 10.97
C ASP A 47 -2.32 -20.76 12.26
N ALA A 48 -1.93 -19.52 12.57
CA ALA A 48 -1.24 -19.21 13.82
C ALA A 48 -2.08 -19.54 15.06
N THR A 49 -3.39 -19.23 15.03
CA THR A 49 -4.31 -19.55 16.13
C THR A 49 -4.45 -21.07 16.29
N GLN A 50 -4.57 -21.81 15.20
CA GLN A 50 -4.66 -23.27 15.21
C GLN A 50 -3.39 -23.91 15.78
N ARG A 51 -2.21 -23.50 15.30
CA ARG A 51 -0.93 -24.02 15.80
C ARG A 51 -0.72 -23.72 17.29
N LEU A 52 -1.18 -22.57 17.76
CA LEU A 52 -1.12 -22.24 19.19
C LEU A 52 -2.05 -23.14 20.02
N GLN A 53 -3.26 -23.43 19.52
CA GLN A 53 -4.19 -24.35 20.17
C GLN A 53 -3.64 -25.78 20.21
N GLU A 54 -3.07 -26.26 19.10
CA GLU A 54 -2.41 -27.57 19.01
C GLU A 54 -1.23 -27.66 19.99
N ALA A 55 -0.36 -26.65 20.00
CA ALA A 55 0.76 -26.59 20.93
C ALA A 55 0.29 -26.64 22.39
N LEU A 56 -0.78 -25.92 22.73
CA LEU A 56 -1.35 -25.90 24.08
C LEU A 56 -1.97 -27.27 24.45
N ALA A 57 -2.64 -27.92 23.51
CA ALA A 57 -3.27 -29.23 23.72
C ALA A 57 -2.24 -30.35 23.93
N ASP A 58 -1.12 -30.30 23.21
CA ASP A 58 -0.03 -31.28 23.28
C ASP A 58 1.00 -30.96 24.38
N THR A 59 0.79 -29.91 25.18
CA THR A 59 1.74 -29.48 26.21
C THR A 59 1.77 -30.46 27.38
N SER A 60 2.77 -31.34 27.41
CA SER A 60 3.23 -32.04 28.62
C SER A 60 4.40 -31.32 29.31
N ASP A 61 5.11 -30.47 28.57
CA ASP A 61 6.28 -29.71 29.00
C ASP A 61 6.25 -28.28 28.45
N TRP A 62 6.39 -27.30 29.35
CA TRP A 62 6.39 -25.88 29.04
C TRP A 62 7.57 -25.44 28.16
N SER A 63 8.70 -26.16 28.20
CA SER A 63 9.83 -25.84 27.33
C SER A 63 9.50 -26.13 25.86
N THR A 64 8.90 -27.29 25.59
CA THR A 64 8.43 -27.69 24.25
C THR A 64 7.33 -26.75 23.73
N PHE A 65 6.41 -26.32 24.60
CA PHE A 65 5.42 -25.29 24.25
C PHE A 65 6.08 -23.96 23.86
N GLY A 66 7.07 -23.51 24.62
CA GLY A 66 7.82 -22.29 24.31
C GLY A 66 8.49 -22.33 22.94
N GLU A 67 9.12 -23.45 22.59
CA GLU A 67 9.71 -23.65 21.26
C GLU A 67 8.66 -23.62 20.13
N ALA A 68 7.50 -24.25 20.35
CA ALA A 68 6.39 -24.24 19.39
C ALA A 68 5.84 -22.83 19.17
N VAL A 69 5.69 -22.04 20.24
CA VAL A 69 5.27 -20.63 20.17
C VAL A 69 6.30 -19.79 19.43
N GLN A 70 7.59 -19.94 19.72
CA GLN A 70 8.65 -19.21 19.01
C GLN A 70 8.67 -19.54 17.51
N ARG A 71 8.48 -20.81 17.14
CA ARG A 71 8.40 -21.23 15.74
C ARG A 71 7.17 -20.63 15.05
N MET A 72 6.00 -20.71 15.68
CA MET A 72 4.78 -20.09 15.18
C MET A 72 4.94 -18.56 15.01
N LEU A 73 5.56 -17.88 15.97
CA LEU A 73 5.76 -16.42 15.89
C LEU A 73 6.68 -16.05 14.73
N ARG A 74 7.75 -16.82 14.52
CA ARG A 74 8.65 -16.64 13.38
C ARG A 74 7.92 -16.79 12.05
N ASP A 75 7.15 -17.86 11.89
CA ASP A 75 6.40 -18.12 10.66
C ASP A 75 5.35 -17.04 10.41
N TYR A 76 4.65 -16.60 11.46
CA TYR A 76 3.67 -15.52 11.40
C TYR A 76 4.31 -14.20 10.94
N VAL A 77 5.48 -13.85 11.50
CA VAL A 77 6.21 -12.63 11.11
C VAL A 77 6.66 -12.71 9.66
N ILE A 78 7.22 -13.84 9.22
CA ILE A 78 7.63 -14.04 7.81
C ILE A 78 6.44 -13.85 6.87
N ALA A 79 5.34 -14.55 7.11
CA ALA A 79 4.12 -14.43 6.30
C ALA A 79 3.55 -13.00 6.33
N SER A 80 3.65 -12.30 7.46
CA SER A 80 3.24 -10.90 7.56
C SER A 80 4.03 -10.00 6.63
N VAL A 81 5.35 -10.18 6.56
CA VAL A 81 6.22 -9.37 5.71
C VAL A 81 5.96 -9.64 4.24
N GLU A 82 5.76 -10.89 3.86
CA GLU A 82 5.41 -11.25 2.47
C GLU A 82 4.09 -10.59 2.04
N ILE A 83 3.05 -10.64 2.89
CA ILE A 83 1.78 -9.97 2.61
C ILE A 83 1.97 -8.46 2.45
N TRP A 84 2.74 -7.85 3.35
CA TRP A 84 3.00 -6.41 3.30
C TRP A 84 3.78 -6.03 2.04
N ARG A 85 4.87 -6.74 1.74
CA ARG A 85 5.68 -6.56 0.52
C ARG A 85 4.80 -6.59 -0.73
N ASP A 86 3.98 -7.62 -0.86
CA ASP A 86 3.08 -7.78 -2.01
C ASP A 86 2.04 -6.64 -2.08
N ALA A 87 1.53 -6.17 -0.95
CA ALA A 87 0.61 -5.03 -0.90
C ALA A 87 1.28 -3.73 -1.37
N GLY A 88 2.54 -3.51 -0.99
CA GLY A 88 3.32 -2.36 -1.45
C GLY A 88 3.59 -2.39 -2.95
N ASP A 89 4.05 -3.54 -3.47
CA ASP A 89 4.29 -3.74 -4.90
C ASP A 89 3.02 -3.54 -5.72
N ALA A 90 1.90 -4.07 -5.23
CA ALA A 90 0.60 -3.89 -5.85
C ALA A 90 0.18 -2.41 -5.85
N CYS A 91 0.39 -1.68 -4.75
CA CYS A 91 0.04 -0.26 -4.66
C CYS A 91 0.88 0.62 -5.58
N LEU A 92 2.18 0.36 -5.67
CA LEU A 92 3.07 1.06 -6.60
C LEU A 92 2.63 0.81 -8.04
N ARG A 93 2.41 -0.46 -8.41
CA ARG A 93 1.95 -0.83 -9.75
C ARG A 93 0.63 -0.14 -10.11
N ALA A 94 -0.37 -0.17 -9.22
CA ALA A 94 -1.65 0.49 -9.45
C ALA A 94 -1.52 2.00 -9.67
N GLN A 95 -0.63 2.67 -8.92
CA GLN A 95 -0.33 4.09 -9.13
C GLN A 95 0.31 4.37 -10.50
N TYR A 96 1.32 3.57 -10.89
CA TYR A 96 1.99 3.73 -12.18
C TYR A 96 1.05 3.46 -13.36
N GLU A 97 0.22 2.41 -13.27
CA GLU A 97 -0.75 2.05 -14.31
C GLU A 97 -1.85 3.11 -14.44
N SER A 98 -2.38 3.60 -13.32
CA SER A 98 -3.35 4.70 -13.29
C SER A 98 -2.77 5.99 -13.89
N ALA A 99 -1.58 6.41 -13.44
CA ALA A 99 -0.89 7.58 -13.97
C ALA A 99 -0.60 7.46 -15.47
N THR A 100 -0.28 6.26 -15.95
CA THR A 100 -0.03 6.00 -17.37
C THR A 100 -1.32 6.10 -18.19
N ALA A 101 -2.44 5.58 -17.68
CA ALA A 101 -3.75 5.71 -18.31
C ALA A 101 -4.15 7.20 -18.43
N TRP A 102 -3.97 7.98 -17.36
CA TRP A 102 -4.21 9.43 -17.36
C TRP A 102 -3.28 10.19 -18.32
N ARG A 103 -1.98 9.89 -18.34
CA ARG A 103 -1.02 10.49 -19.30
C ARG A 103 -1.35 10.17 -20.75
N LYS A 104 -1.84 8.97 -21.03
CA LYS A 104 -2.28 8.57 -22.37
C LYS A 104 -3.52 9.36 -22.79
N TRP A 105 -4.53 9.40 -21.92
CA TRP A 105 -5.75 10.16 -22.17
C TRP A 105 -5.46 11.66 -22.36
N LEU A 106 -4.64 12.28 -21.51
CA LEU A 106 -4.25 13.69 -21.64
C LEU A 106 -3.53 13.97 -22.97
N ARG A 107 -2.64 13.08 -23.42
CA ARG A 107 -1.99 13.24 -24.74
C ARG A 107 -2.97 13.12 -25.89
N GLU A 108 -3.86 12.13 -25.85
CA GLU A 108 -4.88 11.94 -26.90
C GLU A 108 -5.92 13.08 -26.88
N TYR A 109 -6.21 13.63 -25.70
CA TYR A 109 -7.06 14.81 -25.51
C TYR A 109 -6.41 16.09 -26.06
N GLN A 110 -5.14 16.33 -25.74
CA GLN A 110 -4.37 17.51 -26.20
C GLN A 110 -4.01 17.45 -27.68
N THR A 111 -3.85 16.27 -28.27
CA THR A 111 -3.59 16.10 -29.71
C THR A 111 -4.86 16.09 -30.56
N GLY A 112 -6.04 16.08 -29.92
CA GLY A 112 -7.35 16.14 -30.56
C GLY A 112 -7.90 17.55 -30.80
N TRP A 113 -8.95 17.64 -31.61
CA TRP A 113 -9.70 18.85 -32.05
C TRP A 113 -10.13 19.83 -30.93
N LEU A 114 -10.05 19.45 -29.66
CA LEU A 114 -10.49 20.24 -28.51
C LEU A 114 -9.49 21.30 -28.03
N ASP A 115 -8.27 21.40 -28.59
CA ASP A 115 -7.43 22.60 -28.38
C ASP A 115 -8.15 23.88 -28.86
N LYS A 116 -9.04 23.75 -29.87
CA LYS A 116 -9.95 24.80 -30.35
C LYS A 116 -11.15 25.08 -29.44
N TYR A 117 -11.47 24.15 -28.56
CA TYR A 117 -12.59 24.21 -27.63
C TYR A 117 -12.08 23.98 -26.22
N GLN A 118 -10.92 24.55 -25.87
CA GLN A 118 -10.35 24.47 -24.52
C GLN A 118 -11.43 24.90 -23.55
N THR A 119 -12.09 23.90 -22.98
CA THR A 119 -13.28 24.12 -22.21
C THR A 119 -12.84 24.28 -20.77
N ASP A 120 -12.87 25.52 -20.30
CA ASP A 120 -12.59 25.93 -18.91
C ASP A 120 -13.41 25.20 -17.83
N TRP A 121 -14.34 24.30 -18.20
CA TRP A 121 -15.13 23.49 -17.25
C TRP A 121 -14.43 22.22 -16.78
N LEU A 122 -13.38 21.75 -17.47
CA LEU A 122 -12.61 20.58 -17.01
C LEU A 122 -11.54 21.04 -16.01
N PRO A 123 -11.53 20.52 -14.77
CA PRO A 123 -10.48 20.81 -13.81
C PRO A 123 -9.13 20.32 -14.35
N ASP A 124 -8.03 20.81 -13.78
CA ASP A 124 -6.69 20.36 -14.18
C ASP A 124 -6.48 18.87 -13.85
N LEU A 125 -6.76 18.02 -14.84
CA LEU A 125 -6.62 16.57 -14.77
C LEU A 125 -5.16 16.10 -14.90
N SER A 126 -4.21 17.01 -15.19
CA SER A 126 -2.79 16.67 -15.23
C SER A 126 -2.26 16.20 -13.87
N ARG A 127 -2.91 16.63 -12.77
CA ARG A 127 -2.62 16.17 -11.41
C ARG A 127 -2.90 14.68 -11.18
N LEU A 128 -3.82 14.08 -11.94
CA LEU A 128 -4.13 12.64 -11.85
C LEU A 128 -3.09 11.77 -12.59
N ALA A 129 -2.28 12.40 -13.45
CA ALA A 129 -1.16 11.76 -14.13
C ALA A 129 0.12 11.74 -13.29
N VAL A 130 0.12 12.38 -12.12
CA VAL A 130 1.27 12.45 -11.21
C VAL A 130 1.32 11.22 -10.31
N VAL A 131 2.47 10.55 -10.29
CA VAL A 131 2.78 9.54 -9.28
C VAL A 131 3.24 10.29 -8.02
N ASN A 132 2.58 10.07 -6.89
CA ASN A 132 3.01 10.67 -5.64
C ASN A 132 4.18 9.87 -5.05
N GLU A 133 5.40 10.15 -5.52
CA GLU A 133 6.63 9.52 -5.00
C GLU A 133 6.86 9.82 -3.51
N ALA A 134 6.37 10.96 -3.02
CA ALA A 134 6.41 11.33 -1.59
C ALA A 134 5.31 10.66 -0.75
N GLY A 135 4.33 10.01 -1.38
CA GLY A 135 3.15 9.44 -0.76
C GLY A 135 3.37 8.08 -0.08
N MET A 136 4.55 7.49 -0.19
CA MET A 136 4.82 6.22 0.47
C MET A 136 6.31 6.09 0.83
N PRO A 137 6.69 6.25 2.12
CA PRO A 137 8.00 5.82 2.62
C PRO A 137 8.03 4.28 2.72
N TRP A 138 7.49 3.59 1.72
CA TRP A 138 7.32 2.15 1.71
C TRP A 138 8.66 1.43 1.75
N ARG A 139 9.65 1.99 1.03
CA ARG A 139 11.03 1.51 1.05
C ARG A 139 11.65 1.64 2.44
N ASP A 140 11.51 2.81 3.05
CA ASP A 140 12.02 3.10 4.39
C ASP A 140 11.32 2.25 5.47
N TRP A 141 10.01 2.02 5.29
CA TRP A 141 9.23 1.16 6.16
C TRP A 141 9.62 -0.32 6.02
N MET A 142 9.82 -0.81 4.79
CA MET A 142 10.32 -2.16 4.52
C MET A 142 11.74 -2.35 5.07
N GLU A 143 12.62 -1.37 4.91
CA GLU A 143 13.97 -1.41 5.45
C GLU A 143 13.96 -1.43 6.99
N ALA A 144 13.15 -0.57 7.63
CA ALA A 144 12.98 -0.56 9.08
C ALA A 144 12.36 -1.88 9.60
N LEU A 145 11.44 -2.47 8.84
CA LEU A 145 10.83 -3.77 9.15
C LEU A 145 11.86 -4.91 9.06
N GLU A 146 12.65 -4.97 7.99
CA GLU A 146 13.74 -5.95 7.81
C GLU A 146 14.79 -5.84 8.92
N GLN A 147 15.18 -4.62 9.28
CA GLN A 147 16.09 -4.35 10.39
C GLN A 147 15.49 -4.79 11.74
N GLY A 148 14.22 -4.47 11.99
CA GLY A 148 13.50 -4.88 13.20
C GLY A 148 13.38 -6.39 13.37
N MET A 149 13.08 -7.11 12.28
CA MET A 149 13.04 -8.58 12.29
C MET A 149 14.41 -9.20 12.54
N THR A 150 15.44 -8.68 11.87
CA THR A 150 16.81 -9.17 12.04
C THR A 150 17.29 -8.95 13.48
N ALA A 151 16.86 -7.85 14.13
CA ALA A 151 17.14 -7.58 15.53
C ALA A 151 16.38 -8.54 16.47
N ALA A 152 15.10 -8.80 16.22
CA ALA A 152 14.29 -9.73 17.01
C ALA A 152 14.82 -11.17 16.96
N ILE A 153 15.19 -11.66 15.76
CA ILE A 153 15.77 -13.00 15.57
C ILE A 153 17.16 -13.12 16.24
N ARG A 154 17.93 -12.03 16.31
CA ARG A 154 19.27 -12.02 16.94
C ARG A 154 19.21 -11.99 18.47
N GLN A 155 18.15 -11.42 19.06
CA GLN A 155 17.98 -11.35 20.52
C GLN A 155 17.60 -12.70 21.14
N ASP A 156 17.06 -13.65 20.37
CA ASP A 156 16.76 -15.02 20.85
C ASP A 156 18.01 -15.86 21.22
N GLY A 157 19.23 -15.33 21.03
CA GLY A 157 20.48 -15.96 21.48
C GLY A 157 21.00 -15.48 22.85
N ALA A 158 20.42 -14.42 23.43
CA ALA A 158 20.86 -13.89 24.72
C ALA A 158 19.65 -13.38 25.50
N ALA A 159 19.30 -14.09 26.57
CA ALA A 159 18.30 -13.66 27.54
C ALA A 159 18.61 -12.23 28.03
N ALA A 160 17.89 -11.24 27.51
CA ALA A 160 17.92 -9.87 27.99
C ALA A 160 16.55 -9.54 28.57
N VAL A 161 16.51 -9.48 29.90
CA VAL A 161 15.40 -8.92 30.69
C VAL A 161 15.05 -7.53 30.11
N PRO A 162 13.78 -7.25 29.75
CA PRO A 162 13.44 -5.94 29.22
C PRO A 162 13.51 -4.89 30.34
N GLU A 163 14.43 -3.93 30.20
CA GLU A 163 14.41 -2.69 30.97
C GLU A 163 13.11 -1.93 30.72
N PRO A 164 12.47 -1.34 31.75
CA PRO A 164 11.22 -0.61 31.57
C PRO A 164 11.48 0.63 30.71
N ALA A 165 10.79 0.68 29.56
CA ALA A 165 10.82 1.79 28.62
C ALA A 165 10.63 3.14 29.35
N ARG A 166 11.69 3.96 29.36
CA ARG A 166 11.59 5.40 29.67
C ARG A 166 10.57 6.01 28.73
N ARG A 167 9.42 6.43 29.27
CA ARG A 167 8.48 7.31 28.57
C ARG A 167 9.25 8.51 28.04
N ARG A 168 9.30 8.63 26.72
CA ARG A 168 9.74 9.82 26.01
C ARG A 168 8.81 10.95 26.49
N ALA A 169 9.35 11.85 27.31
CA ALA A 169 8.65 13.02 27.81
C ALA A 169 8.10 13.81 26.62
N GLY A 170 6.78 13.98 26.58
CA GLY A 170 6.11 14.82 25.60
C GLY A 170 6.53 16.26 25.80
N VAL A 171 7.37 16.77 24.91
CA VAL A 171 7.55 18.20 24.70
C VAL A 171 6.39 18.66 23.82
N HIS A 172 5.31 19.09 24.47
CA HIS A 172 4.38 20.12 24.01
C HIS A 172 3.42 20.42 25.17
N ALA A 173 3.95 21.08 26.20
CA ALA A 173 3.12 21.72 27.21
C ALA A 173 2.43 22.93 26.57
N ALA A 174 1.11 22.97 26.74
CA ALA A 174 0.19 23.97 26.25
C ALA A 174 0.63 25.39 26.62
N GLN A 175 0.68 26.26 25.62
CA GLN A 175 0.77 27.71 25.81
C GLN A 175 -0.66 28.26 25.74
N GLU A 176 -1.38 28.17 26.86
CA GLU A 176 -2.59 28.95 27.08
C GLU A 176 -2.17 30.39 27.42
N SER A 177 -2.28 31.29 26.44
CA SER A 177 -2.19 32.73 26.69
C SER A 177 -3.52 33.21 27.28
N VAL A 178 -3.56 33.43 28.58
CA VAL A 178 -4.61 34.20 29.26
C VAL A 178 -4.31 35.70 29.05
N PRO A 179 -5.21 36.49 28.45
CA PRO A 179 -5.07 37.94 28.47
C PRO A 179 -5.60 38.50 29.80
N ALA A 180 -4.75 39.24 30.51
CA ALA A 180 -5.14 39.99 31.71
C ALA A 180 -5.10 41.50 31.41
N LYS A 181 -6.30 42.09 31.53
CA LYS A 181 -6.68 43.48 31.83
C LYS A 181 -6.44 44.58 30.79
#